data_AF-A0A1C7M014-F1
#
_entry.id   AF-A0A1C7M014-F1
#
_cell.length_a   1.000
_cell.length_b   1.000
_cell.length_c   1.000
_cell.angle_alpha   90.00
_cell.angle_beta   90.00
_cell.angle_gamma   90.00
#
_symmetry.space_group_name_H-M   'P 1'
#
loop_
_entity.id
_entity.type
_entity.pdbx_description
1 polymer ?
#
loop_
_entity_poly.entity_id
_entity_poly.type
_entity_poly.pdbx_seq_one_letter_code
_entity_poly.pdbx_strand_id
1 'polypeptide(L)'
;MFRLLAPRRALFASSAAALAIHGSGEKLPIYPTPDPEILLVETPSELERQIGVGRRALTSTYLDAHSRVQGVISRWIGVEQAVETRVKSLIAPEEPLTPGILYVGVAALTGSVLARNRILATRLLLPPTLLILSLNHFLPKTTHNISQYLGSLEDAYFPTLSQKHAVANAHTAMTWERLKDATTDGRDRAMEGVTGIVGRLESTTGLKLKETLGWGKKTVAIAEAKAKEAVEVVEVKAEAVKEVVGKKTGEVKDIAEKKVEEVKRLV
;
A
#
# COMPACT_ATOMS: atom_id res chain seq x y z
N MET A 1 31.20 28.31 13.16
CA MET A 1 31.99 29.20 14.05
C MET A 1 31.36 29.17 15.43
N PHE A 2 31.99 28.50 16.40
CA PHE A 2 31.87 28.76 17.85
C PHE A 2 32.96 27.93 18.53
N ARG A 3 34.13 28.54 18.76
CA ARG A 3 35.24 27.96 19.56
C ARG A 3 35.05 28.44 20.98
N LEU A 4 34.75 27.54 21.91
CA LEU A 4 34.85 27.82 23.34
C LEU A 4 36.29 27.60 23.78
N LEU A 5 36.96 28.72 24.06
CA LEU A 5 38.27 28.81 24.71
C LEU A 5 38.11 28.40 26.18
N ALA A 6 38.61 27.22 26.54
CA ALA A 6 38.81 26.87 27.94
C ALA A 6 40.08 27.58 28.46
N PRO A 7 40.04 28.21 29.65
CA PRO A 7 41.20 28.88 30.21
C PRO A 7 42.22 27.83 30.70
N ARG A 8 43.44 27.92 30.16
CA ARG A 8 44.65 27.32 30.73
C ARG A 8 44.86 27.90 32.13
N ARG A 9 44.37 27.21 33.16
CA ARG A 9 44.85 27.41 34.53
C ARG A 9 46.03 26.48 34.76
N ALA A 10 47.16 27.13 35.04
CA ALA A 10 48.41 26.50 35.44
C ALA A 10 48.18 25.56 36.63
N LEU A 11 48.56 24.30 36.45
CA LEU A 11 48.88 23.40 37.55
C LEU A 11 50.38 23.10 37.44
N PHE A 12 51.17 24.12 37.77
CA PHE A 12 52.53 23.95 38.25
C PHE A 12 52.50 24.32 39.72
N ALA A 13 52.40 23.33 40.61
CA ALA A 13 52.82 23.40 42.02
C ALA A 13 52.45 22.10 42.74
N SER A 14 53.28 21.07 42.60
CA SER A 14 53.50 20.09 43.68
C SER A 14 54.83 19.37 43.49
N SER A 15 55.90 20.14 43.35
CA SER A 15 57.26 19.68 43.60
C SER A 15 57.83 20.52 44.74
N ALA A 16 57.30 20.29 45.95
CA ALA A 16 57.85 20.75 47.21
C ALA A 16 57.05 20.10 48.35
N ALA A 17 57.08 18.77 48.44
CA ALA A 17 56.89 18.14 49.74
C ALA A 17 58.16 18.44 50.53
N ALA A 18 58.02 19.47 51.36
CA ALA A 18 58.98 20.06 52.25
C ALA A 18 60.01 19.05 52.79
N LEU A 19 61.28 19.32 52.45
CA LEU A 19 62.38 19.21 53.40
C LEU A 19 62.05 20.18 54.56
N ALA A 20 61.21 19.72 55.50
CA ALA A 20 60.92 20.44 56.71
C ALA A 20 61.64 19.76 57.89
N ILE A 21 62.68 20.45 58.35
CA ILE A 21 62.93 20.69 59.77
C ILE A 21 63.44 19.47 60.56
N HIS A 22 64.72 19.15 60.39
CA HIS A 22 65.52 18.72 61.55
C HIS A 22 66.03 20.00 62.24
N GLY A 23 65.25 20.54 63.19
CA GLY A 23 65.62 21.81 63.81
C GLY A 23 64.62 22.41 64.79
N SER A 24 64.00 21.61 65.66
CA SER A 24 63.44 22.07 66.96
C SER A 24 62.94 20.85 67.74
N GLY A 25 63.20 20.76 69.04
CA GLY A 25 63.16 19.50 69.79
C GLY A 25 61.75 18.97 70.07
N GLU A 26 61.33 17.97 69.31
CA GLU A 26 60.11 17.19 69.52
C GLU A 26 60.45 15.76 69.96
N LYS A 27 59.79 15.29 71.02
CA LYS A 27 60.06 13.99 71.66
C LYS A 27 59.75 12.84 70.69
N LEU A 28 60.66 11.87 70.63
CA LEU A 28 60.47 10.62 69.90
C LEU A 28 59.23 9.87 70.47
N PRO A 29 58.33 9.35 69.61
CA PRO A 29 57.16 8.61 70.05
C PRO A 29 57.55 7.31 70.76
N ILE A 30 56.88 7.01 71.88
CA ILE A 30 57.15 5.85 72.77
C ILE A 30 56.52 4.55 72.22
N TYR A 31 55.59 4.67 71.27
CA TYR A 31 54.94 3.52 70.62
C TYR A 31 55.45 3.33 69.20
N PRO A 32 55.56 2.08 68.73
CA PRO A 32 55.82 1.82 67.32
C PRO A 32 54.69 2.43 66.49
N THR A 33 55.05 3.30 65.55
CA THR A 33 54.10 3.79 64.54
C THR A 33 53.65 2.61 63.68
N PRO A 34 52.36 2.50 63.35
CA PRO A 34 51.88 1.44 62.45
C PRO A 34 52.62 1.54 61.11
N ASP A 35 53.02 0.39 60.57
CA ASP A 35 53.74 0.33 59.30
C ASP A 35 52.93 1.08 58.23
N PRO A 36 53.55 2.00 57.47
CA PRO A 36 52.83 2.76 56.47
C PRO A 36 52.26 1.81 55.41
N GLU A 37 50.94 1.86 55.21
CA GLU A 37 50.27 1.08 54.18
C GLU A 37 50.71 1.58 52.80
N ILE A 38 51.57 0.80 52.14
CA ILE A 38 52.14 1.15 50.83
C ILE A 38 51.05 0.94 49.78
N LEU A 39 50.39 2.03 49.39
CA LEU A 39 49.47 2.04 48.25
C LEU A 39 50.29 2.00 46.95
N LEU A 40 50.37 0.81 46.34
CA LEU A 40 50.90 0.62 44.99
C LEU A 40 49.97 1.28 43.97
N VAL A 41 50.27 2.53 43.63
CA VAL A 41 49.61 3.24 42.53
C VAL A 41 50.32 2.84 41.24
N GLU A 42 49.73 1.89 40.51
CA GLU A 42 50.16 1.54 39.16
C GLU A 42 50.08 2.78 38.27
N THR A 43 51.24 3.38 38.01
CA THR A 43 51.35 4.57 37.17
C THR A 43 51.58 4.08 35.74
N PRO A 44 50.71 4.44 34.78
CA PRO A 44 50.82 3.94 33.42
C PRO A 44 52.13 4.40 32.79
N SER A 45 52.77 3.49 32.07
CA SER A 45 53.98 3.79 31.30
C SER A 45 53.66 4.78 30.17
N GLU A 46 54.64 5.60 29.76
CA GLU A 46 54.47 6.52 28.62
C GLU A 46 54.04 5.80 27.34
N LEU A 47 54.51 4.56 27.13
CA LEU A 47 54.10 3.72 26.00
C LEU A 47 52.62 3.32 26.10
N GLU A 48 52.17 2.95 27.29
CA GLU A 48 50.78 2.61 27.56
C GLU A 48 49.86 3.82 27.34
N ARG A 49 50.32 5.02 27.71
CA ARG A 49 49.59 6.26 27.45
C ARG A 49 49.42 6.50 25.95
N GLN A 50 50.48 6.29 25.16
CA GLN A 50 50.45 6.45 23.70
C GLN A 50 49.56 5.41 23.02
N ILE A 51 49.67 4.13 23.39
CA ILE A 51 48.78 3.06 22.89
C ILE A 51 47.33 3.36 23.27
N GLY A 52 47.10 3.86 24.49
CA GLY A 52 45.80 4.27 24.96
C GLY A 52 45.20 5.41 24.13
N VAL A 53 45.99 6.41 23.72
CA VAL A 53 45.54 7.50 22.84
C VAL A 53 45.16 6.95 21.46
N GLY A 54 46.03 6.12 20.87
CA GLY A 54 45.78 5.50 19.57
C GLY A 54 44.51 4.65 19.57
N ARG A 55 44.35 3.78 20.57
CA ARG A 55 43.14 2.96 20.74
C ARG A 55 41.89 3.82 20.85
N ARG A 56 41.89 4.85 21.70
CA ARG A 56 40.73 5.75 21.87
C ARG A 56 40.37 6.46 20.57
N ALA A 57 41.37 6.95 19.83
CA ALA A 57 41.15 7.60 18.54
C ALA A 57 40.48 6.62 17.55
N LEU A 58 41.04 5.41 17.39
CA LEU A 58 40.48 4.39 16.51
C LEU A 58 39.06 3.99 16.93
N THR A 59 38.84 3.68 18.21
CA THR A 59 37.51 3.32 18.72
C THR A 59 36.51 4.47 18.52
N SER A 60 36.90 5.72 18.75
CA SER A 60 36.01 6.87 18.51
C SER A 60 35.63 7.01 17.03
N THR A 61 36.60 6.91 16.12
CA THR A 61 36.32 6.99 14.68
C THR A 61 35.45 5.84 14.18
N TYR A 62 35.65 4.63 14.71
CA TYR A 62 34.83 3.47 14.41
C TYR A 62 33.39 3.64 14.90
N LEU A 63 33.21 4.08 16.15
CA LEU A 63 31.88 4.33 16.73
C LEU A 63 31.16 5.47 16.02
N ASP A 64 31.87 6.53 15.62
CA ASP A 64 31.32 7.65 14.85
C ASP A 64 30.85 7.19 13.46
N ALA A 65 31.65 6.37 12.78
CA ALA A 65 31.25 5.79 11.49
C ALA A 65 30.04 4.86 11.64
N HIS A 66 30.07 3.98 12.65
CA HIS A 66 28.99 3.05 12.95
C HIS A 66 27.69 3.80 13.29
N SER A 67 27.74 4.83 14.12
CA SER A 67 26.56 5.62 14.50
C SER A 67 25.94 6.38 13.31
N ARG A 68 26.74 6.87 12.36
CA ARG A 68 26.22 7.47 11.12
C ARG A 68 25.48 6.46 10.26
N VAL A 69 26.05 5.28 10.06
CA VAL A 69 25.41 4.20 9.29
C VAL A 69 24.12 3.76 9.98
N GLN A 70 24.19 3.53 11.30
CA GLN A 70 23.03 3.17 12.09
C GLN A 70 21.94 4.25 12.05
N GLY A 71 22.32 5.53 12.01
CA GLY A 71 21.39 6.64 11.83
C GLY A 71 20.66 6.61 10.48
N VAL A 72 21.36 6.28 9.38
CA VAL A 72 20.73 6.13 8.06
C VAL A 72 19.79 4.94 8.03
N ILE A 73 20.23 3.79 8.56
CA ILE A 73 19.41 2.57 8.66
C ILE A 73 18.17 2.85 9.51
N SER A 74 18.31 3.52 10.65
CA SER A 74 17.19 3.84 11.53
C SER A 74 16.16 4.75 10.85
N ARG A 75 16.62 5.72 10.04
CA ARG A 75 15.71 6.56 9.24
C ARG A 75 14.99 5.74 8.18
N TRP A 76 15.68 4.81 7.52
CA TRP A 76 15.07 3.93 6.54
C TRP A 76 14.01 3.01 7.18
N ILE A 77 14.33 2.39 8.30
CA ILE A 77 13.38 1.57 9.08
C ILE A 77 12.18 2.42 9.51
N GLY A 78 12.39 3.67 9.93
CA GLY A 78 11.29 4.57 10.28
C GLY A 78 10.36 4.86 9.09
N VAL A 79 10.91 5.02 7.88
CA VAL A 79 10.12 5.16 6.65
C VAL A 79 9.37 3.87 6.34
N GLU A 80 10.03 2.71 6.44
CA GLU A 80 9.41 1.41 6.21
C GLU A 80 8.24 1.17 7.17
N GLN A 81 8.44 1.39 8.47
CA GLN A 81 7.39 1.25 9.47
C GLN A 81 6.24 2.24 9.27
N ALA A 82 6.54 3.48 8.86
CA ALA A 82 5.51 4.46 8.53
C ALA A 82 4.68 4.03 7.31
N VAL A 83 5.33 3.50 6.28
CA VAL A 83 4.66 2.95 5.09
C VAL A 83 3.86 1.70 5.46
N GLU A 84 4.42 0.77 6.21
CA GLU A 84 3.76 -0.45 6.64
C GLU A 84 2.51 -0.16 7.47
N THR A 85 2.64 0.72 8.47
CA THR A 85 1.51 1.17 9.30
C THR A 85 0.45 1.83 8.44
N ARG A 86 0.85 2.64 7.46
CA ARG A 86 -0.10 3.28 6.53
C ARG A 86 -0.79 2.26 5.64
N VAL A 87 -0.06 1.35 5.01
CA VAL A 87 -0.64 0.32 4.14
C VAL A 87 -1.61 -0.56 4.93
N LYS A 88 -1.22 -0.98 6.15
CA LYS A 88 -2.10 -1.73 7.05
C LYS A 88 -3.36 -0.95 7.42
N SER A 89 -3.29 0.37 7.57
CA SER A 89 -4.46 1.20 7.87
C SER A 89 -5.42 1.36 6.68
N LEU A 90 -4.93 1.23 5.45
CA LEU A 90 -5.76 1.36 4.24
C LEU A 90 -6.48 0.05 3.91
N ILE A 91 -5.87 -1.08 4.24
CA ILE A 91 -6.43 -2.40 4.04
C ILE A 91 -7.58 -2.64 5.03
N ALA A 92 -8.76 -2.96 4.51
CA ALA A 92 -9.91 -3.30 5.33
C ALA A 92 -9.74 -4.73 5.91
N PRO A 93 -9.71 -4.92 7.25
CA PRO A 93 -9.50 -6.24 7.85
C PRO A 93 -10.67 -7.22 7.60
N GLU A 94 -11.85 -6.71 7.27
CA GLU A 94 -13.03 -7.50 6.94
C GLU A 94 -13.02 -8.10 5.51
N GLU A 95 -12.10 -7.68 4.64
CA GLU A 95 -12.02 -8.16 3.26
C GLU A 95 -10.92 -9.22 3.10
N PRO A 96 -11.21 -10.39 2.51
CA PRO A 96 -10.20 -11.42 2.29
C PRO A 96 -9.24 -11.01 1.16
N LEU A 97 -8.06 -10.49 1.53
CA LEU A 97 -7.00 -10.11 0.58
C LEU A 97 -6.52 -11.28 -0.29
N THR A 98 -6.47 -12.47 0.29
CA THR A 98 -6.25 -13.73 -0.43
C THR A 98 -7.60 -14.45 -0.50
N PRO A 99 -8.22 -14.62 -1.69
CA PRO A 99 -7.65 -14.55 -3.04
C PRO A 99 -7.83 -13.22 -3.81
N GLY A 100 -8.39 -12.17 -3.22
CA GLY A 100 -8.73 -10.92 -3.93
C GLY A 100 -7.58 -10.30 -4.74
N ILE A 101 -6.39 -10.14 -4.14
CA ILE A 101 -5.20 -9.60 -4.81
C ILE A 101 -4.77 -10.50 -5.99
N LEU A 102 -4.93 -11.82 -5.86
CA LEU A 102 -4.61 -12.75 -6.94
C LEU A 102 -5.55 -12.55 -8.12
N TYR A 103 -6.85 -12.35 -7.88
CA TYR A 103 -7.81 -12.09 -8.94
C TYR A 103 -7.56 -10.76 -9.64
N VAL A 104 -7.20 -9.72 -8.89
CA VAL A 104 -6.76 -8.42 -9.44
C VAL A 104 -5.52 -8.61 -10.31
N GLY A 105 -4.51 -9.33 -9.81
CA GLY A 105 -3.28 -9.62 -10.53
C GLY A 105 -3.53 -10.40 -11.82
N VAL A 106 -4.38 -11.44 -11.77
CA VAL A 106 -4.78 -12.21 -12.96
C VAL A 106 -5.53 -11.32 -13.95
N ALA A 107 -6.47 -10.48 -13.51
CA ALA A 107 -7.21 -9.58 -14.39
C ALA A 107 -6.28 -8.58 -15.11
N ALA A 108 -5.32 -7.99 -14.39
CA ALA A 108 -4.33 -7.07 -14.97
C ALA A 108 -3.40 -7.79 -15.97
N LEU A 109 -2.93 -9.00 -15.62
CA LEU A 109 -2.11 -9.84 -16.51
C LEU A 109 -2.88 -10.28 -17.75
N THR A 110 -4.15 -10.66 -17.61
CA THR A 110 -5.05 -10.94 -18.74
C THR A 110 -5.19 -9.72 -19.63
N GLY A 111 -5.28 -8.51 -19.05
CA GLY A 111 -5.26 -7.26 -19.81
C GLY A 111 -3.99 -7.07 -20.63
N SER A 112 -2.83 -7.37 -20.05
CA SER A 112 -1.54 -7.32 -20.75
C SER A 112 -1.45 -8.33 -21.90
N VAL A 113 -1.91 -9.57 -21.67
CA VAL A 113 -1.95 -10.60 -22.71
C VAL A 113 -2.91 -10.19 -23.83
N LEU A 114 -4.08 -9.65 -23.50
CA LEU A 114 -5.08 -9.22 -24.48
C LEU A 114 -4.62 -8.01 -25.30
N ALA A 115 -3.87 -7.11 -24.68
CA ALA A 115 -3.34 -5.92 -25.33
C ALA A 115 -2.02 -6.16 -26.09
N ARG A 116 -1.43 -7.37 -26.00
CA ARG A 116 -0.14 -7.72 -26.60
C ARG A 116 -0.05 -7.46 -28.10
N ASN A 117 -1.13 -7.72 -28.84
CA ASN A 117 -1.18 -7.60 -30.31
C ASN A 117 -2.10 -6.47 -30.78
N ARG A 118 -2.19 -5.40 -30.01
CA ARG A 118 -3.03 -4.23 -30.32
C ARG A 118 -2.17 -2.96 -30.35
N ILE A 119 -2.78 -1.87 -30.81
CA ILE A 119 -2.16 -0.53 -30.86
C ILE A 119 -1.52 -0.14 -29.52
N LEU A 120 -0.43 0.64 -29.57
CA LEU A 120 0.38 1.03 -28.41
C LEU A 120 -0.46 1.60 -27.26
N ALA A 121 -1.49 2.39 -27.60
CA ALA A 121 -2.44 2.96 -26.63
C ALA A 121 -3.14 1.87 -25.80
N THR A 122 -3.70 0.85 -26.44
CA THR A 122 -4.34 -0.26 -25.72
C THR A 122 -3.33 -1.09 -24.93
N ARG A 123 -2.11 -1.27 -25.44
CA ARG A 123 -1.04 -1.98 -24.72
C ARG A 123 -0.69 -1.31 -23.39
N LEU A 124 -0.74 0.03 -23.35
CA LEU A 124 -0.42 0.79 -22.14
C LEU A 124 -1.64 0.99 -21.23
N LEU A 125 -2.84 1.15 -21.80
CA LEU A 125 -4.06 1.50 -21.03
C LEU A 125 -4.84 0.29 -20.54
N LEU A 126 -4.85 -0.83 -21.26
CA LEU A 126 -5.70 -1.97 -20.94
C LEU A 126 -5.28 -2.69 -19.63
N PRO A 127 -3.98 -2.92 -19.35
CA PRO A 127 -3.56 -3.50 -18.07
C PRO A 127 -3.95 -2.66 -16.84
N PRO A 128 -3.66 -1.34 -16.75
CA PRO A 128 -4.02 -0.54 -15.59
C PRO A 128 -5.53 -0.33 -15.46
N THR A 129 -6.27 -0.22 -16.57
CA THR A 129 -7.74 -0.09 -16.50
C THR A 129 -8.39 -1.36 -15.93
N LEU A 130 -7.97 -2.55 -16.37
CA LEU A 130 -8.45 -3.80 -15.77
C LEU A 130 -7.98 -3.97 -14.33
N LEU A 131 -6.79 -3.49 -13.97
CA LEU A 131 -6.32 -3.48 -12.59
C LEU A 131 -7.25 -2.64 -11.70
N ILE A 132 -7.58 -1.42 -12.11
CA ILE A 132 -8.46 -0.51 -11.34
C ILE A 132 -9.89 -1.07 -11.26
N LEU A 133 -10.41 -1.59 -12.37
CA LEU A 133 -11.74 -2.20 -12.40
C LEU A 133 -11.82 -3.43 -11.50
N SER A 134 -10.83 -4.31 -11.56
CA SER A 134 -10.79 -5.52 -10.71
C SER A 134 -10.56 -5.18 -9.24
N LEU A 135 -9.77 -4.15 -8.90
CA LEU A 135 -9.63 -3.66 -7.53
C LEU A 135 -10.98 -3.22 -6.96
N ASN A 136 -11.73 -2.40 -7.70
CA ASN A 136 -13.04 -1.95 -7.27
C ASN A 136 -14.05 -3.11 -7.14
N HIS A 137 -13.91 -4.14 -7.97
CA HIS A 137 -14.79 -5.31 -7.94
C HIS A 137 -14.47 -6.29 -6.80
N PHE A 138 -13.20 -6.66 -6.62
CA PHE A 138 -12.79 -7.68 -5.64
C PHE A 138 -12.45 -7.13 -4.26
N LEU A 139 -12.05 -5.86 -4.16
CA LEU A 139 -11.63 -5.19 -2.91
C LEU A 139 -12.27 -3.79 -2.80
N PRO A 140 -13.62 -3.70 -2.73
CA PRO A 140 -14.33 -2.42 -2.79
C PRO A 140 -14.02 -1.50 -1.60
N LYS A 141 -13.92 -2.02 -0.36
CA LYS A 141 -13.64 -1.19 0.83
C LYS A 141 -12.20 -0.73 0.85
N THR A 142 -11.26 -1.62 0.53
CA THR A 142 -9.84 -1.24 0.41
C THR A 142 -9.66 -0.18 -0.68
N THR A 143 -10.35 -0.32 -1.81
CA THR A 143 -10.33 0.68 -2.89
C THR A 143 -10.91 2.02 -2.42
N HIS A 144 -11.99 2.00 -1.63
CA HIS A 144 -12.58 3.20 -1.05
C HIS A 144 -11.64 3.91 -0.05
N ASN A 145 -10.97 3.16 0.81
CA ASN A 145 -10.00 3.72 1.76
C ASN A 145 -8.80 4.36 1.03
N ILE A 146 -8.31 3.71 -0.02
CA ILE A 146 -7.23 4.23 -0.86
C ILE A 146 -7.68 5.52 -1.55
N SER A 147 -8.88 5.56 -2.13
CA SER A 147 -9.37 6.74 -2.84
C SER A 147 -9.61 7.91 -1.88
N GLN A 148 -10.15 7.67 -0.68
CA GLN A 148 -10.26 8.68 0.37
C GLN A 148 -8.89 9.22 0.78
N TYR A 149 -7.90 8.33 0.94
CA TYR A 149 -6.55 8.75 1.30
C TYR A 149 -5.90 9.59 0.20
N LEU A 150 -6.03 9.20 -1.07
CA LEU A 150 -5.56 10.00 -2.21
C LEU A 150 -6.25 11.37 -2.24
N GLY A 151 -7.56 11.42 -1.97
CA GLY A 151 -8.30 12.69 -1.81
C GLY A 151 -7.71 13.56 -0.70
N SER A 152 -7.43 12.98 0.48
CA SER A 152 -6.82 13.73 1.60
C SER A 152 -5.41 14.25 1.30
N LEU A 153 -4.64 13.52 0.47
CA LEU A 153 -3.33 13.98 0.00
C LEU A 153 -3.47 15.11 -1.03
N GLU A 154 -4.43 15.00 -1.94
CA GLU A 154 -4.75 16.06 -2.90
C GLU A 154 -5.20 17.33 -2.16
N ASP A 155 -6.03 17.21 -1.13
CA ASP A 155 -6.45 18.34 -0.29
C ASP A 155 -5.26 19.03 0.41
N ALA A 156 -4.34 18.23 0.95
CA ALA A 156 -3.20 18.74 1.72
C ALA A 156 -2.12 19.38 0.84
N TYR A 157 -1.81 18.77 -0.31
CA TYR A 157 -0.67 19.18 -1.15
C TYR A 157 -1.08 19.93 -2.42
N PHE A 158 -2.28 19.67 -2.96
CA PHE A 158 -2.75 20.19 -4.24
C PHE A 158 -4.22 20.66 -4.20
N PRO A 159 -4.55 21.69 -3.39
CA PRO A 159 -5.95 22.07 -3.11
C PRO A 159 -6.72 22.52 -4.36
N THR A 160 -6.04 23.06 -5.38
CA THR A 160 -6.66 23.44 -6.65
C THR A 160 -7.11 22.23 -7.47
N LEU A 161 -6.35 21.13 -7.43
CA LEU A 161 -6.70 19.88 -8.11
C LEU A 161 -7.87 19.20 -7.41
N SER A 162 -7.86 19.15 -6.06
CA SER A 162 -8.95 18.57 -5.29
C SER A 162 -10.29 19.24 -5.60
N GLN A 163 -10.35 20.57 -5.63
CA GLN A 163 -11.60 21.29 -5.98
C GLN A 163 -12.11 20.91 -7.37
N LYS A 164 -11.22 20.74 -8.34
CA LYS A 164 -11.60 20.33 -9.70
C LYS A 164 -12.08 18.88 -9.74
N HIS A 165 -11.43 17.98 -9.00
CA HIS A 165 -11.88 16.60 -8.85
C HIS A 165 -13.24 16.50 -8.16
N ALA A 166 -13.47 17.25 -7.08
CA ALA A 166 -14.75 17.30 -6.39
C ALA A 166 -15.89 17.78 -7.30
N VAL A 167 -15.65 18.86 -8.06
CA VAL A 167 -16.61 19.39 -9.04
C VAL A 167 -16.86 18.37 -10.16
N ALA A 168 -15.80 17.76 -10.70
CA ALA A 168 -15.92 16.73 -11.74
C ALA A 168 -16.72 15.50 -11.26
N ASN A 169 -16.47 15.05 -10.02
CA ASN A 169 -17.18 13.94 -9.41
C ASN A 169 -18.67 14.27 -9.22
N ALA A 170 -18.99 15.48 -8.75
CA ALA A 170 -20.37 15.94 -8.61
C ALA A 170 -21.11 15.99 -9.96
N HIS A 171 -20.47 16.53 -11.01
CA HIS A 171 -21.06 16.54 -12.35
C HIS A 171 -21.21 15.14 -12.94
N THR A 172 -20.27 14.24 -12.66
CA THR A 172 -20.34 12.85 -13.13
C THR A 172 -21.48 12.09 -12.45
N ALA A 173 -21.61 12.23 -11.12
CA ALA A 173 -22.72 11.64 -10.36
C ALA A 173 -24.09 12.16 -10.86
N MET A 174 -24.21 13.48 -11.02
CA MET A 174 -25.41 14.11 -11.54
C MET A 174 -25.73 13.67 -12.99
N THR A 175 -24.72 13.46 -13.82
CA THR A 175 -24.91 12.95 -15.20
C THR A 175 -25.34 11.49 -15.19
N TRP A 176 -24.81 10.68 -14.27
CA TRP A 176 -25.21 9.28 -14.09
C TRP A 176 -26.68 9.17 -13.64
N GLU A 177 -27.10 10.00 -12.69
CA GLU A 177 -28.49 10.08 -12.26
C GLU A 177 -29.40 10.50 -13.41
N ARG A 178 -29.05 11.57 -14.14
CA ARG A 178 -29.81 12.00 -15.33
C ARG A 178 -29.90 10.92 -16.41
N LEU A 179 -28.85 10.15 -16.62
CA LEU A 179 -28.87 9.07 -17.61
C LEU A 179 -29.80 7.93 -17.17
N LYS A 180 -29.77 7.60 -15.87
CA LYS A 180 -30.68 6.62 -15.28
C LYS A 180 -32.13 7.07 -15.42
N ASP A 181 -32.42 8.32 -15.08
CA ASP A 181 -33.75 8.93 -15.19
C ASP A 181 -34.21 9.02 -16.65
N ALA A 182 -33.34 9.44 -17.57
CA ALA A 182 -33.65 9.49 -19.00
C ALA A 182 -33.92 8.09 -19.59
N THR A 183 -33.28 7.04 -19.05
CA THR A 183 -33.52 5.66 -19.49
C THR A 183 -34.85 5.12 -18.98
N THR A 184 -35.23 5.42 -17.74
CA THR A 184 -36.55 5.07 -17.19
C THR A 184 -37.66 5.83 -17.91
N ASP A 185 -37.49 7.15 -18.07
CA ASP A 185 -38.44 8.01 -18.77
C ASP A 185 -38.58 7.63 -20.25
N GLY A 186 -37.47 7.24 -20.89
CA GLY A 186 -37.46 6.76 -22.27
C GLY A 186 -38.22 5.44 -22.44
N ARG A 187 -38.13 4.53 -21.47
CA ARG A 187 -38.89 3.27 -21.47
C ARG A 187 -40.39 3.54 -21.34
N ASP A 188 -40.77 4.45 -20.44
CA ASP A 188 -42.17 4.79 -20.18
C ASP A 188 -42.79 5.52 -21.39
N ARG A 189 -42.06 6.48 -21.98
CA ARG A 189 -42.49 7.17 -23.21
C ARG A 189 -42.53 6.26 -24.42
N ALA A 190 -41.66 5.25 -24.52
CA ALA A 190 -41.73 4.26 -25.58
C ALA A 190 -42.99 3.38 -25.45
N MET A 191 -43.35 2.94 -24.24
CA MET A 191 -44.59 2.20 -24.01
C MET A 191 -45.84 3.06 -24.28
N GLU A 192 -45.82 4.33 -23.86
CA GLU A 192 -46.89 5.29 -24.13
C GLU A 192 -47.02 5.60 -25.64
N GLY A 193 -45.91 5.76 -26.35
CA GLY A 193 -45.90 5.95 -27.81
C GLY A 193 -46.44 4.74 -28.57
N VAL A 194 -46.07 3.53 -28.18
CA VAL A 194 -46.59 2.29 -28.78
C VAL A 194 -48.10 2.15 -28.54
N THR A 195 -48.58 2.44 -27.32
CA THR A 195 -50.03 2.39 -27.03
C THR A 195 -50.80 3.50 -27.76
N GLY A 196 -50.23 4.70 -27.92
CA GLY A 196 -50.80 5.79 -28.69
C GLY A 196 -50.90 5.50 -30.19
N ILE A 197 -49.90 4.85 -30.78
CA ILE A 197 -49.93 4.43 -32.20
C ILE A 197 -50.99 3.35 -32.42
N VAL A 198 -51.05 2.36 -31.53
CA VAL A 198 -52.08 1.31 -31.57
C VAL A 198 -53.48 1.92 -31.43
N GLY A 199 -53.67 2.88 -30.52
CA GLY A 199 -54.94 3.58 -30.35
C GLY A 199 -55.35 4.43 -31.56
N ARG A 200 -54.39 5.08 -32.24
CA ARG A 200 -54.66 5.82 -33.48
C ARG A 200 -55.08 4.88 -34.60
N LEU A 201 -54.41 3.74 -34.76
CA LEU A 201 -54.79 2.72 -35.74
C LEU A 201 -56.15 2.11 -35.44
N GLU A 202 -56.49 1.86 -34.17
CA GLU A 202 -57.81 1.39 -33.74
C GLU A 202 -58.92 2.43 -34.05
N SER A 203 -58.64 3.73 -33.85
CA SER A 203 -59.60 4.80 -34.15
C SER A 203 -59.81 5.07 -35.65
N THR A 204 -58.79 4.85 -36.49
CA THR A 204 -58.88 5.06 -37.94
C THR A 204 -59.38 3.84 -38.70
N THR A 205 -59.11 2.64 -38.18
CA THR A 205 -59.53 1.38 -38.83
C THR A 205 -60.77 0.75 -38.18
N GLY A 206 -61.22 1.24 -37.03
CA GLY A 206 -62.38 0.73 -36.29
C GLY A 206 -62.20 -0.70 -35.74
N LEU A 207 -61.01 -1.28 -35.91
CA LEU A 207 -60.69 -2.63 -35.47
C LEU A 207 -60.18 -2.58 -34.03
N LYS A 208 -60.86 -3.29 -33.12
CA LYS A 208 -60.50 -3.43 -31.71
C LYS A 208 -59.24 -4.28 -31.48
N LEU A 209 -58.11 -3.85 -32.02
CA LEU A 209 -56.83 -4.58 -32.01
C LEU A 209 -56.27 -4.75 -30.59
N LYS A 210 -56.57 -3.80 -29.69
CA LYS A 210 -56.17 -3.88 -28.27
C LYS A 210 -56.85 -5.04 -27.54
N GLU A 211 -58.09 -5.34 -27.90
CA GLU A 211 -58.95 -6.33 -27.24
C GLU A 211 -58.81 -7.72 -27.89
N THR A 212 -58.62 -7.78 -29.21
CA THR A 212 -58.53 -9.04 -29.96
C THR A 212 -57.12 -9.66 -29.99
N LEU A 213 -56.05 -8.86 -29.99
CA LEU A 213 -54.67 -9.38 -30.03
C LEU A 213 -54.01 -9.50 -28.65
N GLY A 214 -54.60 -8.93 -27.59
CA GLY A 214 -54.04 -8.99 -26.23
C GLY A 214 -52.60 -8.48 -26.14
N TRP A 215 -52.18 -7.61 -27.07
CA TRP A 215 -50.79 -7.18 -27.23
C TRP A 215 -50.24 -6.51 -25.97
N GLY A 216 -51.04 -5.83 -25.16
CA GLY A 216 -50.58 -5.23 -23.89
C GLY A 216 -50.12 -6.26 -22.83
N LYS A 217 -50.70 -7.47 -22.80
CA LYS A 217 -50.30 -8.54 -21.86
C LYS A 217 -49.31 -9.52 -22.49
N LYS A 218 -49.51 -9.88 -23.76
CA LYS A 218 -48.61 -10.81 -24.47
C LYS A 218 -47.25 -10.19 -24.77
N THR A 219 -47.14 -8.90 -25.12
CA THR A 219 -45.82 -8.29 -25.40
C THR A 219 -45.00 -8.09 -24.12
N VAL A 220 -45.65 -7.78 -22.99
CA VAL A 220 -44.99 -7.72 -21.68
C VAL A 220 -44.52 -9.12 -21.26
N ALA A 221 -45.35 -10.16 -21.44
CA ALA A 221 -44.95 -11.54 -21.17
C ALA A 221 -43.86 -12.06 -22.14
N ILE A 222 -43.88 -11.67 -23.42
CA ILE A 222 -42.86 -12.02 -24.41
C ILE A 222 -41.55 -11.24 -24.15
N ALA A 223 -41.64 -9.99 -23.69
CA ALA A 223 -40.48 -9.20 -23.29
C ALA A 223 -39.85 -9.73 -22.00
N GLU A 224 -40.66 -10.12 -21.00
CA GLU A 224 -40.17 -10.82 -19.81
C GLU A 224 -39.60 -12.20 -20.14
N ALA A 225 -40.22 -12.95 -21.05
CA ALA A 225 -39.71 -14.25 -21.49
C ALA A 225 -38.39 -14.09 -22.27
N LYS A 226 -38.28 -13.11 -23.17
CA LYS A 226 -37.03 -12.81 -23.89
C LYS A 226 -35.95 -12.23 -22.99
N ALA A 227 -36.32 -11.48 -21.95
CA ALA A 227 -35.38 -11.00 -20.94
C ALA A 227 -34.89 -12.16 -20.06
N LYS A 228 -35.77 -13.08 -19.65
CA LYS A 228 -35.39 -14.31 -18.94
C LYS A 228 -34.54 -15.23 -19.80
N GLU A 229 -34.88 -15.41 -21.07
CA GLU A 229 -34.10 -16.19 -22.04
C GLU A 229 -32.74 -15.53 -22.32
N ALA A 230 -32.66 -14.20 -22.40
CA ALA A 230 -31.38 -13.50 -22.52
C ALA A 230 -30.52 -13.62 -21.25
N VAL A 231 -31.13 -13.59 -20.06
CA VAL A 231 -30.44 -13.83 -18.78
C VAL A 231 -29.99 -15.28 -18.68
N GLU A 232 -30.81 -16.24 -19.07
CA GLU A 232 -30.49 -17.67 -19.08
C GLU A 232 -29.43 -18.01 -20.14
N VAL A 233 -29.45 -17.37 -21.32
CA VAL A 233 -28.38 -17.50 -22.33
C VAL A 233 -27.08 -16.87 -21.83
N VAL A 234 -27.13 -15.80 -21.04
CA VAL A 234 -25.94 -15.22 -20.39
C VAL A 234 -25.44 -16.12 -19.26
N GLU A 235 -26.32 -16.74 -18.47
CA GLU A 235 -25.96 -17.71 -17.43
C GLU A 235 -25.39 -18.99 -18.02
N VAL A 236 -26.01 -19.58 -19.04
CA VAL A 236 -25.51 -20.76 -19.77
C VAL A 236 -24.19 -20.45 -20.46
N LYS A 237 -24.01 -19.26 -21.04
CA LYS A 237 -22.71 -18.84 -21.58
C LYS A 237 -21.69 -18.61 -20.48
N ALA A 238 -22.07 -18.10 -19.32
CA ALA A 238 -21.19 -17.94 -18.17
C ALA A 238 -20.79 -19.29 -17.56
N GLU A 239 -21.68 -20.28 -17.52
CA GLU A 239 -21.42 -21.65 -17.07
C GLU A 239 -20.58 -22.42 -18.07
N ALA A 240 -20.84 -22.31 -19.37
CA ALA A 240 -19.98 -22.88 -20.41
C ALA A 240 -18.58 -22.28 -20.37
N VAL A 241 -18.45 -20.98 -20.10
CA VAL A 241 -17.15 -20.33 -19.87
C VAL A 241 -16.49 -20.85 -18.59
N LYS A 242 -17.24 -21.08 -17.50
CA LYS A 242 -16.72 -21.70 -16.26
C LYS A 242 -16.25 -23.14 -16.49
N GLU A 243 -16.97 -23.96 -17.25
CA GLU A 243 -16.54 -25.33 -17.58
C GLU A 243 -15.30 -25.36 -18.46
N VAL A 244 -15.24 -24.49 -19.48
CA VAL A 244 -14.06 -24.40 -20.37
C VAL A 244 -12.84 -23.90 -19.60
N VAL A 245 -13.02 -22.96 -18.65
CA VAL A 245 -11.97 -22.52 -17.74
C VAL A 245 -11.59 -23.64 -16.76
N GLY A 246 -12.54 -24.41 -16.24
CA GLY A 246 -12.29 -25.57 -15.38
C GLY A 246 -11.46 -26.66 -16.06
N LYS A 247 -11.81 -27.04 -17.30
CA LYS A 247 -11.07 -28.02 -18.11
C LYS A 247 -9.64 -27.54 -18.41
N LYS A 248 -9.47 -26.29 -18.82
CA LYS A 248 -8.13 -25.70 -19.04
C LYS A 248 -7.31 -25.58 -17.76
N THR A 249 -7.94 -25.36 -16.61
CA THR A 249 -7.25 -25.31 -15.31
C THR A 249 -6.81 -26.70 -14.85
N GLY A 250 -7.61 -27.74 -15.14
CA GLY A 250 -7.25 -29.15 -14.92
C GLY A 250 -6.06 -29.59 -15.78
N GLU A 251 -6.11 -29.31 -17.09
CA GLU A 251 -5.00 -29.62 -18.00
C GLU A 251 -3.68 -28.93 -17.58
N VAL A 252 -3.75 -27.69 -17.10
CA VAL A 252 -2.57 -26.96 -16.60
C VAL A 252 -2.03 -27.56 -15.30
N LYS A 253 -2.90 -28.07 -14.41
CA LYS A 253 -2.49 -28.79 -13.19
C LYS A 253 -1.83 -30.13 -13.51
N ASP A 254 -2.39 -30.90 -14.43
CA ASP A 254 -1.83 -32.20 -14.84
C ASP A 254 -0.46 -32.03 -15.53
N ILE A 255 -0.29 -30.96 -16.32
CA ILE A 255 0.99 -30.61 -16.93
C ILE A 255 1.99 -30.14 -15.87
N ALA A 256 1.55 -29.40 -14.85
CA ALA A 256 2.40 -28.97 -13.74
C ALA A 256 2.84 -30.15 -12.87
N GLU A 257 1.95 -31.09 -12.54
CA GLU A 257 2.26 -32.28 -11.76
C GLU A 257 3.22 -33.23 -12.50
N LYS A 258 3.02 -33.44 -13.81
CA LYS A 258 3.97 -34.21 -14.64
C LYS A 258 5.36 -33.56 -14.67
N LYS A 259 5.44 -32.23 -14.77
CA LYS A 259 6.73 -31.52 -14.71
C LYS A 259 7.38 -31.59 -13.32
N VAL A 260 6.59 -31.61 -12.25
CA VAL A 260 7.09 -31.77 -10.88
C VAL A 260 7.60 -33.19 -10.64
N GLU A 261 6.94 -34.22 -11.18
CA GLU A 261 7.43 -35.61 -11.13
C GLU A 261 8.70 -35.81 -11.97
N GLU A 262 8.79 -35.19 -13.15
CA GLU A 262 9.97 -35.26 -14.01
C GLU A 262 11.19 -34.61 -13.34
N VAL A 263 11.00 -33.48 -12.64
CA VAL A 263 12.05 -32.83 -11.84
C VAL A 263 12.45 -33.68 -10.62
N LYS A 264 11.52 -34.39 -9.98
CA LYS A 264 11.83 -35.31 -8.87
C LYS A 264 12.56 -36.59 -9.29
N ARG A 265 12.50 -36.98 -10.57
CA ARG A 265 13.28 -38.12 -11.10
C ARG A 265 14.71 -37.75 -11.52
N LEU A 266 15.00 -36.46 -11.63
CA LEU A 266 16.31 -35.93 -12.04
C LEU A 266 17.17 -35.45 -10.85
N VAL A 267 16.65 -35.54 -9.63
CA VAL A 267 17.36 -35.34 -8.35
C VAL A 267 17.53 -36.69 -7.67
#